data_AF-A0A0B1SV00-F1
#
_entry.id   AF-A0A0B1SV00-F1
#
_cell.length_a   1.000
_cell.length_b   1.000
_cell.length_c   1.000
_cell.angle_alpha   90.00
_cell.angle_beta   90.00
_cell.angle_gamma   90.00
#
_symmetry.space_group_name_H-M   'P 1'
#
loop_
_entity.id
_entity.type
_entity.pdbx_description
1 polymer ?
#
loop_
_entity_poly.entity_id
_entity_poly.type
_entity_poly.pdbx_seq_one_letter_code
_entity_poly.pdbx_strand_id
1 'polypeptide(L)'
;MVFGGPLYVSEKLDVSRFNLTQPIPQPCSSGADAATPYRSEFIIFKNKWLWRVLKNGEMIYGPNPISVLFPGLPEKIDAAVEIHGQIWIFAGKQYWIFSERRLLHGPRPLTHLGIPEKVPRIRLAYRWHYFDPPATYLWGEHEYWKLDVRTRKVEDSYARRISLNWKHVPEGATAAFSRDKGSGTYHAFR
;
A
#
# COMPACT_ATOMS: atom_id res chain seq x y z
N MET A 1 33.17 -9.17 53.65
CA MET A 1 32.71 -10.18 52.67
C MET A 1 31.19 -10.15 52.69
N VAL A 2 30.55 -9.47 51.72
CA VAL A 2 29.09 -9.50 51.51
C VAL A 2 28.89 -9.46 50.01
N PHE A 3 28.34 -10.54 49.43
CA PHE A 3 28.10 -10.67 48.01
C PHE A 3 26.78 -9.94 47.66
N GLY A 4 26.86 -8.91 46.82
CA GLY A 4 25.69 -8.31 46.18
C GLY A 4 25.26 -9.15 44.99
N GLY A 5 24.08 -9.77 45.07
CA GLY A 5 23.47 -10.48 43.94
C GLY A 5 22.92 -9.52 42.87
N PRO A 6 22.74 -9.98 41.62
CA PRO A 6 22.25 -9.13 40.53
C PRO A 6 20.76 -8.81 40.67
N LEU A 7 20.41 -7.53 40.50
CA LEU A 7 19.04 -7.06 40.32
C LEU A 7 18.53 -7.52 38.93
N TYR A 8 17.80 -8.62 38.90
CA TYR A 8 16.95 -8.96 37.76
C TYR A 8 15.67 -8.13 37.83
N VAL A 9 15.62 -7.03 37.09
CA VAL A 9 14.35 -6.35 36.80
C VAL A 9 13.58 -7.23 35.81
N SER A 10 12.63 -8.00 36.34
CA SER A 10 11.61 -8.69 35.55
C SER A 10 10.64 -7.66 35.00
N GLU A 11 10.94 -7.11 33.82
CA GLU A 11 9.95 -6.38 33.05
C GLU A 11 8.99 -7.41 32.44
N LYS A 12 7.87 -7.66 33.15
CA LYS A 12 6.79 -8.48 32.62
C LYS A 12 6.25 -7.78 31.37
N LEU A 13 6.45 -8.39 30.20
CA LEU A 13 5.75 -8.02 28.97
C LEU A 13 4.25 -7.99 29.27
N ASP A 14 3.66 -6.80 29.18
CA ASP A 14 2.23 -6.61 29.32
C ASP A 14 1.53 -7.12 28.05
N VAL A 15 1.20 -8.42 28.07
CA VAL A 15 0.54 -9.14 26.97
C VAL A 15 -0.88 -8.61 26.69
N SER A 16 -1.44 -7.77 27.56
CA SER A 16 -2.77 -7.16 27.36
C SER A 16 -2.84 -6.18 26.18
N ARG A 17 -1.68 -5.69 25.69
CA ARG A 17 -1.60 -4.80 24.53
C ARG A 17 -1.62 -5.52 23.18
N PHE A 18 -1.38 -6.83 23.16
CA PHE A 18 -1.42 -7.62 21.93
C PHE A 18 -2.76 -8.32 21.84
N ASN A 19 -3.66 -7.79 21.01
CA ASN A 19 -4.96 -8.38 20.74
C ASN A 19 -4.77 -9.68 19.92
N LEU A 20 -4.59 -10.81 20.60
CA LEU A 20 -4.16 -12.11 20.03
C LEU A 20 -5.26 -12.91 19.30
N THR A 21 -6.39 -12.31 18.95
CA THR A 21 -7.57 -13.05 18.44
C THR A 21 -8.26 -12.44 17.22
N GLN A 22 -7.55 -11.65 16.40
CA GLN A 22 -8.09 -11.27 15.08
C GLN A 22 -7.99 -12.50 14.13
N PRO A 23 -9.11 -13.08 13.68
CA PRO A 23 -9.08 -14.19 12.72
C PRO A 23 -8.38 -13.72 11.44
N ILE A 24 -7.65 -14.62 10.80
CA ILE A 24 -7.02 -14.35 9.52
C ILE A 24 -8.13 -13.95 8.52
N PRO A 25 -8.04 -12.76 7.89
CA PRO A 25 -9.04 -12.32 6.93
C PRO A 25 -9.11 -13.27 5.75
N GLN A 26 -10.31 -13.53 5.24
CA GLN A 26 -10.48 -14.21 3.96
C GLN A 26 -10.36 -13.17 2.83
N PRO A 27 -9.37 -13.25 1.93
CA PRO A 27 -9.08 -12.16 0.99
C PRO A 27 -10.24 -11.84 0.03
N CYS A 28 -11.07 -12.84 -0.33
CA CYS A 28 -12.20 -12.62 -1.23
C CYS A 28 -13.47 -12.07 -0.56
N SER A 29 -13.60 -12.17 0.77
CA SER A 29 -14.83 -11.77 1.49
C SER A 29 -14.63 -10.66 2.51
N SER A 30 -13.39 -10.28 2.82
CA SER A 30 -13.07 -9.25 3.83
C SER A 30 -12.67 -7.88 3.27
N GLY A 31 -12.66 -7.73 1.94
CA GLY A 31 -12.12 -6.55 1.24
C GLY A 31 -10.60 -6.46 1.35
N ALA A 32 -10.00 -5.40 0.82
CA ALA A 32 -8.55 -5.21 0.85
C ALA A 32 -8.19 -3.80 1.32
N ASP A 33 -7.09 -3.68 2.07
CA ASP A 33 -6.55 -2.36 2.40
C ASP A 33 -5.74 -1.79 1.23
N ALA A 34 -5.09 -2.66 0.46
CA ALA A 34 -4.44 -2.30 -0.80
C ALA A 34 -4.31 -3.54 -1.69
N ALA A 35 -4.23 -3.33 -2.99
CA ALA A 35 -3.86 -4.39 -3.93
C ALA A 35 -3.11 -3.80 -5.11
N THR A 36 -2.16 -4.57 -5.66
CA THR A 36 -1.42 -4.13 -6.84
C THR A 36 -1.06 -5.31 -7.74
N PRO A 37 -1.17 -5.18 -9.07
CA PRO A 37 -0.60 -6.16 -9.97
C PRO A 37 0.93 -6.15 -9.85
N TYR A 38 1.55 -7.32 -9.79
CA TYR A 38 2.99 -7.48 -9.82
C TYR A 38 3.34 -8.71 -10.64
N ARG A 39 4.03 -8.51 -11.77
CA ARG A 39 4.30 -9.57 -12.76
C ARG A 39 2.98 -10.20 -13.25
N SER A 40 2.81 -11.52 -13.10
CA SER A 40 1.63 -12.27 -13.53
C SER A 40 0.63 -12.52 -12.39
N GLU A 41 0.76 -11.77 -11.29
CA GLU A 41 0.03 -11.99 -10.04
C GLU A 41 -0.51 -10.66 -9.50
N PHE A 42 -1.39 -10.74 -8.50
CA PHE A 42 -1.79 -9.65 -7.64
C PHE A 42 -1.23 -9.89 -6.24
N ILE A 43 -0.70 -8.82 -5.65
CA ILE A 43 -0.37 -8.79 -4.22
C ILE A 43 -1.52 -8.07 -3.52
N ILE A 44 -2.17 -8.75 -2.59
CA ILE A 44 -3.32 -8.24 -1.84
C ILE A 44 -2.91 -8.08 -0.38
N PHE A 45 -3.22 -6.93 0.21
CA PHE A 45 -2.89 -6.57 1.58
C PHE A 45 -4.18 -6.38 2.39
N LYS A 46 -4.25 -6.98 3.58
CA LYS A 46 -5.34 -6.78 4.54
C LYS A 46 -4.84 -6.89 5.97
N ASN A 47 -5.01 -5.82 6.75
CA ASN A 47 -4.43 -5.67 8.07
C ASN A 47 -2.92 -6.00 7.99
N LYS A 48 -2.44 -6.90 8.86
CA LYS A 48 -1.06 -7.40 8.86
C LYS A 48 -0.75 -8.48 7.85
N TRP A 49 -1.72 -8.89 7.04
CA TRP A 49 -1.61 -10.05 6.17
C TRP A 49 -1.50 -9.67 4.70
N LEU A 50 -0.82 -10.55 3.96
CA LEU A 50 -0.61 -10.47 2.52
C LEU A 50 -0.89 -11.83 1.87
N TRP A 51 -1.44 -11.76 0.65
CA TRP A 51 -1.62 -12.88 -0.27
C TRP A 51 -1.04 -12.56 -1.64
N ARG A 52 -0.63 -13.61 -2.36
CA ARG A 52 -0.38 -13.54 -3.80
C ARG A 52 -1.42 -14.39 -4.50
N VAL A 53 -2.09 -13.77 -5.46
CA VAL A 53 -3.22 -14.35 -6.18
C VAL A 53 -2.95 -14.24 -7.67
N LEU A 54 -3.10 -15.33 -8.40
CA LEU A 54 -3.00 -15.33 -9.86
C LEU A 54 -4.16 -14.55 -10.49
N LYS A 55 -4.03 -14.18 -11.77
CA LYS A 55 -5.09 -13.45 -12.49
C LYS A 55 -6.41 -14.22 -12.60
N ASN A 56 -6.38 -15.54 -12.50
CA ASN A 56 -7.54 -16.42 -12.46
C ASN A 56 -8.22 -16.48 -11.06
N GLY A 57 -7.67 -15.79 -10.06
CA GLY A 57 -8.18 -15.78 -8.69
C GLY A 57 -7.59 -16.87 -7.79
N GLU A 58 -6.72 -17.73 -8.31
CA GLU A 58 -6.08 -18.79 -7.52
C GLU A 58 -5.06 -18.21 -6.55
N MET A 59 -5.20 -18.56 -5.27
CA MET A 59 -4.26 -18.16 -4.22
C MET A 59 -3.03 -19.07 -4.25
N ILE A 60 -1.86 -18.50 -4.56
CA ILE A 60 -0.61 -19.26 -4.67
C ILE A 60 0.34 -19.03 -3.49
N TYR A 61 0.05 -18.03 -2.64
CA TYR A 61 0.84 -17.71 -1.47
C TYR A 61 0.01 -16.91 -0.46
N GLY A 62 0.18 -17.16 0.83
CA GLY A 62 -0.54 -16.45 1.90
C GLY A 62 -1.52 -17.35 2.65
N PRO A 63 -2.06 -16.86 3.78
CA PRO A 63 -1.77 -15.57 4.42
C PRO A 63 -0.35 -15.51 4.99
N ASN A 64 0.36 -14.40 4.78
CA ASN A 64 1.68 -14.16 5.37
C ASN A 64 1.74 -12.76 6.00
N PRO A 65 2.48 -12.55 7.10
CA PRO A 65 2.72 -11.21 7.60
C PRO A 65 3.39 -10.33 6.53
N ILE A 66 2.97 -9.07 6.40
CA ILE A 66 3.53 -8.11 5.43
C ILE A 66 5.06 -8.03 5.57
N SER A 67 5.56 -8.05 6.81
CA SER A 67 6.99 -7.99 7.14
C SER A 67 7.84 -9.11 6.55
N VAL A 68 7.25 -10.25 6.17
CA VAL A 68 7.98 -11.37 5.55
C VAL A 68 8.44 -11.01 4.14
N LEU A 69 7.64 -10.26 3.38
CA LEU A 69 7.99 -9.84 2.02
C LEU A 69 8.54 -8.41 1.97
N PHE A 70 8.08 -7.56 2.87
CA PHE A 70 8.40 -6.14 2.90
C PHE A 70 8.86 -5.75 4.32
N PRO A 71 10.10 -6.11 4.69
CA PRO A 71 10.63 -5.81 6.02
C PRO A 71 10.69 -4.30 6.26
N GLY A 72 10.38 -3.88 7.49
CA GLY A 72 10.41 -2.48 7.91
C GLY A 72 9.14 -1.67 7.58
N LEU A 73 8.13 -2.29 6.98
CA LEU A 73 6.80 -1.69 6.87
C LEU A 73 6.02 -1.76 8.20
N PRO A 74 5.09 -0.82 8.43
CA PRO A 74 4.10 -0.96 9.51
C PRO A 74 3.20 -2.18 9.28
N GLU A 75 2.49 -2.58 10.34
CA GLU A 75 1.57 -3.73 10.27
C GLU A 75 0.45 -3.53 9.25
N LYS A 76 0.03 -2.31 8.96
CA LYS A 76 -1.00 -2.03 7.96
C LYS A 76 -0.51 -0.96 6.98
N ILE A 77 -0.87 -1.12 5.72
CA ILE A 77 -0.60 -0.16 4.66
C ILE A 77 -1.91 0.43 4.13
N ASP A 78 -1.82 1.58 3.48
CA ASP A 78 -2.97 2.29 2.91
C ASP A 78 -3.09 2.15 1.39
N ALA A 79 -1.97 2.02 0.67
CA ALA A 79 -1.98 1.87 -0.78
C ALA A 79 -0.70 1.20 -1.31
N ALA A 80 -0.79 0.57 -2.48
CA ALA A 80 0.35 0.02 -3.19
C ALA A 80 0.20 0.16 -4.71
N VAL A 81 1.31 0.42 -5.42
CA VAL A 81 1.33 0.46 -6.90
C VAL A 81 2.64 -0.08 -7.46
N GLU A 82 2.57 -0.89 -8.52
CA GLU A 82 3.73 -1.35 -9.28
C GLU A 82 4.10 -0.35 -10.39
N ILE A 83 5.36 0.06 -10.42
CA ILE A 83 5.94 0.95 -11.41
C ILE A 83 7.31 0.42 -11.83
N HIS A 84 7.43 -0.02 -13.09
CA HIS A 84 8.69 -0.50 -13.69
C HIS A 84 9.42 -1.59 -12.85
N GLY A 85 8.68 -2.57 -12.36
CA GLY A 85 9.18 -3.67 -11.54
C GLY A 85 9.39 -3.33 -10.06
N GLN A 86 9.13 -2.08 -9.66
CA GLN A 86 9.21 -1.62 -8.28
C GLN A 86 7.83 -1.51 -7.66
N ILE A 87 7.70 -1.91 -6.40
CA ILE A 87 6.46 -1.79 -5.64
C ILE A 87 6.59 -0.59 -4.72
N TRP A 88 5.76 0.41 -4.96
CA TRP A 88 5.63 1.59 -4.13
C TRP A 88 4.53 1.33 -3.12
N ILE A 89 4.84 1.50 -1.83
CA ILE A 89 3.94 1.19 -0.73
C ILE A 89 3.78 2.44 0.12
N PHE A 90 2.54 2.78 0.46
CA PHE A 90 2.17 3.97 1.22
C PHE A 90 1.50 3.57 2.53
N ALA A 91 1.89 4.20 3.63
CA ALA A 91 1.25 4.03 4.93
C ALA A 91 1.38 5.33 5.74
N GLY A 92 0.25 5.86 6.17
CA GLY A 92 0.15 7.18 6.79
C GLY A 92 0.81 8.25 5.91
N LYS A 93 1.65 9.09 6.54
CA LYS A 93 2.42 10.15 5.86
C LYS A 93 3.73 9.67 5.26
N GLN A 94 3.92 8.36 5.07
CA GLN A 94 5.18 7.80 4.58
C GLN A 94 4.98 6.87 3.38
N TYR A 95 6.07 6.69 2.63
CA TYR A 95 6.15 5.72 1.56
C TYR A 95 7.51 5.01 1.51
N TRP A 96 7.48 3.84 0.88
CA TRP A 96 8.63 2.97 0.63
C TRP A 96 8.61 2.51 -0.83
N ILE A 97 9.79 2.17 -1.36
CA ILE A 97 9.96 1.61 -2.69
C ILE A 97 10.75 0.32 -2.52
N PHE A 98 10.18 -0.79 -2.97
CA PHE A 98 10.81 -2.10 -2.98
C PHE A 98 11.07 -2.57 -4.41
N SER A 99 12.13 -3.33 -4.59
CA SER A 99 12.32 -4.19 -5.75
C SER A 99 12.43 -5.62 -5.24
N GLU A 100 11.50 -6.46 -5.69
CA GLU A 100 11.32 -7.81 -5.16
C GLU A 100 11.07 -7.79 -3.64
N ARG A 101 12.08 -8.14 -2.83
CA ARG A 101 12.04 -8.10 -1.35
C ARG A 101 13.05 -7.11 -0.76
N ARG A 102 13.77 -6.37 -1.61
CA ARG A 102 14.79 -5.42 -1.19
C ARG A 102 14.20 -4.03 -1.08
N LEU A 103 14.33 -3.42 0.08
CA LEU A 103 14.05 -2.00 0.28
C LEU A 103 15.04 -1.16 -0.53
N LEU A 104 14.55 -0.38 -1.48
CA LEU A 104 15.36 0.57 -2.26
C LEU A 104 15.37 1.95 -1.61
N HIS A 105 14.19 2.41 -1.17
CA HIS A 105 14.02 3.72 -0.54
C HIS A 105 12.91 3.65 0.50
N GLY A 106 13.07 4.35 1.61
CA GLY A 106 12.03 4.48 2.63
C GLY A 106 12.55 4.22 4.05
N PRO A 107 11.78 4.58 5.08
CA PRO A 107 10.59 5.43 4.98
C PRO A 107 10.95 6.84 4.50
N ARG A 108 10.15 7.41 3.60
CA ARG A 108 10.25 8.82 3.18
C ARG A 108 8.90 9.49 3.35
N PRO A 109 8.86 10.79 3.73
CA PRO A 109 7.60 11.49 3.91
C PRO A 109 6.91 11.75 2.56
N LEU A 110 5.58 11.82 2.54
CA LEU A 110 4.82 12.15 1.32
C LEU A 110 5.20 13.53 0.75
N THR A 111 5.64 14.46 1.60
CA THR A 111 6.15 15.77 1.18
C THR A 111 7.37 15.68 0.27
N HIS A 112 8.16 14.60 0.37
CA HIS A 112 9.25 14.34 -0.57
C HIS A 112 8.77 14.09 -2.01
N LEU A 113 7.53 13.59 -2.16
CA LEU A 113 6.85 13.46 -3.46
C LEU A 113 6.16 14.77 -3.89
N GLY A 114 6.19 15.84 -3.09
CA GLY A 114 5.45 17.08 -3.34
C GLY A 114 3.98 17.03 -2.87
N ILE A 115 3.57 16.00 -2.14
CA ILE A 115 2.23 15.95 -1.53
C ILE A 115 2.20 16.92 -0.33
N PRO A 116 1.19 17.80 -0.20
CA PRO A 116 1.09 18.73 0.93
C PRO A 116 1.01 18.05 2.30
N GLU A 117 1.65 18.64 3.31
CA GLU A 117 1.71 18.10 4.70
C GLU A 117 0.32 17.88 5.34
N LYS A 118 -0.70 18.64 4.89
CA LYS A 118 -2.09 18.49 5.33
C LYS A 118 -2.73 17.15 4.91
N VAL A 119 -2.16 16.46 3.93
CA VAL A 119 -2.68 15.18 3.44
C VAL A 119 -2.25 14.08 4.41
N PRO A 120 -3.20 13.37 5.06
CA PRO A 120 -2.85 12.41 6.11
C PRO A 120 -2.27 11.11 5.54
N ARG A 121 -2.68 10.72 4.34
CA ARG A 121 -2.26 9.49 3.65
C ARG A 121 -2.64 9.48 2.18
N ILE A 122 -2.07 8.53 1.44
CA ILE A 122 -2.58 8.08 0.13
C ILE A 122 -3.44 6.84 0.38
N ARG A 123 -4.74 6.90 0.07
CA ARG A 123 -5.70 5.79 0.27
C ARG A 123 -5.73 4.78 -0.88
N LEU A 124 -5.27 5.18 -2.06
CA LEU A 124 -5.31 4.39 -3.27
C LEU A 124 -4.23 4.90 -4.22
N ALA A 125 -3.47 4.00 -4.82
CA ALA A 125 -2.49 4.31 -5.85
C ALA A 125 -2.82 3.49 -7.09
N TYR A 126 -2.95 4.15 -8.23
CA TYR A 126 -3.44 3.52 -9.45
C TYR A 126 -2.60 3.89 -10.66
N ARG A 127 -2.11 2.86 -11.37
CA ARG A 127 -1.40 3.01 -12.63
C ARG A 127 -2.35 2.76 -13.79
N TRP A 128 -2.67 3.83 -14.51
CA TRP A 128 -3.62 3.82 -15.60
C TRP A 128 -2.92 3.56 -16.94
N HIS A 129 -3.18 2.39 -17.52
CA HIS A 129 -2.57 1.91 -18.77
C HIS A 129 -3.31 2.37 -20.04
N TYR A 130 -4.11 3.44 -19.95
CA TYR A 130 -4.74 4.06 -21.13
C TYR A 130 -3.76 4.91 -21.95
N PHE A 131 -2.80 5.55 -21.28
CA PHE A 131 -1.75 6.33 -21.92
C PHE A 131 -0.47 5.51 -22.14
N ASP A 132 0.34 5.93 -23.11
CA ASP A 132 1.71 5.46 -23.31
C ASP A 132 2.69 6.64 -23.25
N PRO A 133 3.54 6.75 -22.20
CA PRO A 133 3.66 5.83 -21.07
C PRO A 133 2.46 5.89 -20.10
N PRO A 134 2.19 4.81 -19.33
CA PRO A 134 1.11 4.78 -18.35
C PRO A 134 1.23 5.88 -17.29
N ALA A 135 0.10 6.53 -16.97
CA ALA A 135 0.05 7.55 -15.93
C ALA A 135 -0.15 6.90 -14.55
N THR A 136 0.51 7.41 -13.51
CA THR A 136 0.31 6.95 -12.13
C THR A 136 -0.37 8.03 -11.31
N TYR A 137 -1.45 7.68 -10.63
CA TYR A 137 -2.22 8.59 -9.79
C TYR A 137 -2.18 8.14 -8.34
N LEU A 138 -1.96 9.09 -7.44
CA LEU A 138 -2.00 8.92 -5.99
C LEU A 138 -3.24 9.63 -5.47
N TRP A 139 -4.11 8.90 -4.77
CA TRP A 139 -5.40 9.41 -4.32
C TRP A 139 -5.39 9.58 -2.81
N GLY A 140 -5.71 10.77 -2.34
CA GLY A 140 -6.11 11.01 -0.96
C GLY A 140 -7.63 10.79 -0.82
N GLU A 141 -8.24 11.42 0.18
CA GLU A 141 -9.68 11.23 0.43
C GLU A 141 -10.55 11.80 -0.71
N HIS A 142 -10.37 13.08 -1.05
CA HIS A 142 -11.19 13.79 -2.07
C HIS A 142 -10.40 14.30 -3.28
N GLU A 143 -9.08 14.29 -3.18
CA GLU A 143 -8.17 14.82 -4.19
C GLU A 143 -7.20 13.73 -4.66
N TYR A 144 -6.71 13.88 -5.87
CA TYR A 144 -5.67 13.02 -6.43
C TYR A 144 -4.58 13.84 -7.09
N TRP A 145 -3.40 13.23 -7.22
CA TRP A 145 -2.20 13.79 -7.84
C TRP A 145 -1.69 12.86 -8.93
N LYS A 146 -1.10 13.41 -9.99
CA LYS A 146 -0.36 12.63 -10.98
C LYS A 146 1.11 12.61 -10.63
N LEU A 147 1.69 11.41 -10.51
CA LEU A 147 3.10 11.19 -10.21
C LEU A 147 3.92 11.20 -11.50
N ASP A 148 4.90 12.10 -11.59
CA ASP A 148 5.99 11.99 -12.55
C ASP A 148 7.00 10.96 -12.02
N VAL A 149 7.01 9.79 -12.65
CA VAL A 149 7.86 8.65 -12.27
C VAL A 149 9.35 9.00 -12.42
N ARG A 150 9.72 9.87 -13.36
CA ARG A 150 11.12 10.25 -13.63
C ARG A 150 11.68 11.12 -12.51
N THR A 151 10.91 12.13 -12.09
CA THR A 151 11.32 13.05 -11.01
C THR A 151 10.95 12.54 -9.63
N ARG A 152 10.09 11.51 -9.54
CA ARG A 152 9.49 10.98 -8.31
C ARG A 152 8.78 12.07 -7.50
N LYS A 153 8.11 12.96 -8.20
CA LYS A 153 7.31 14.05 -7.64
C LYS A 153 5.97 14.13 -8.34
N VAL A 154 4.97 14.67 -7.66
CA VAL A 154 3.70 15.00 -8.28
C VAL A 154 3.85 16.22 -9.17
N GLU A 155 3.07 16.27 -10.24
CA GLU A 155 3.04 17.42 -11.14
C GLU A 155 2.45 18.66 -10.44
N ASP A 156 3.05 19.84 -10.64
CA ASP A 156 2.66 21.09 -9.98
C ASP A 156 1.22 21.54 -10.28
N SER A 157 0.63 21.09 -11.39
CA SER A 157 -0.75 21.40 -11.77
C SER A 157 -1.82 20.61 -10.98
N TYR A 158 -1.40 19.76 -10.03
CA TYR A 158 -2.24 18.98 -9.13
C TYR A 158 -2.23 19.59 -7.72
N ALA A 159 -3.22 19.37 -6.86
CA ALA A 159 -4.24 18.31 -6.88
C ALA A 159 -5.46 18.60 -7.77
N ARG A 160 -6.20 17.54 -8.10
CA ARG A 160 -7.53 17.62 -8.73
C ARG A 160 -8.57 16.90 -7.89
N ARG A 161 -9.83 17.35 -7.92
CA ARG A 161 -10.93 16.67 -7.23
C ARG A 161 -11.29 15.37 -7.94
N ILE A 162 -11.39 14.28 -7.16
CA ILE A 162 -11.73 12.95 -7.69
C ILE A 162 -13.12 12.97 -8.33
N SER A 163 -14.11 13.53 -7.63
CA SER A 163 -15.52 13.55 -8.05
C SER A 163 -15.79 14.28 -9.37
N LEU A 164 -14.89 15.17 -9.81
CA LEU A 164 -15.04 15.90 -11.07
C LEU A 164 -14.51 15.11 -12.28
N ASN A 165 -13.49 14.26 -12.07
CA ASN A 165 -12.74 13.64 -13.16
C ASN A 165 -12.91 12.11 -13.22
N TRP A 166 -13.36 11.48 -12.14
CA TRP A 166 -13.52 10.04 -12.04
C TRP A 166 -14.97 9.69 -11.70
N LYS A 167 -15.69 9.13 -12.67
CA LYS A 167 -17.09 8.71 -12.51
C LYS A 167 -17.16 7.25 -12.06
N HIS A 168 -18.09 6.94 -11.17
CA HIS A 168 -18.39 5.58 -10.69
C HIS A 168 -17.30 4.93 -9.82
N VAL A 169 -16.40 5.72 -9.21
CA VAL A 169 -15.52 5.20 -8.16
C VAL A 169 -16.33 5.06 -6.87
N PRO A 170 -16.37 3.89 -6.22
CA PRO A 170 -16.96 3.76 -4.91
C PRO A 170 -16.30 4.73 -3.92
N GLU A 171 -17.12 5.39 -3.09
CA GLU A 171 -16.59 6.19 -1.99
C GLU A 171 -15.77 5.30 -1.06
N GLY A 172 -14.57 5.76 -0.70
CA GLY A 172 -13.65 4.99 0.15
C GLY A 172 -12.99 3.79 -0.54
N ALA A 173 -12.95 3.71 -1.88
CA ALA A 173 -12.14 2.71 -2.57
C ALA A 173 -10.67 2.71 -2.07
N THR A 174 -10.10 1.54 -1.84
CA THR A 174 -8.77 1.33 -1.27
C THR A 174 -7.78 0.78 -2.29
N ALA A 175 -8.27 0.19 -3.38
CA ALA A 175 -7.44 -0.31 -4.47
C ALA A 175 -8.13 -0.12 -5.82
N ALA A 176 -7.32 0.01 -6.86
CA ALA A 176 -7.80 -0.05 -8.24
C ALA A 176 -6.79 -0.72 -9.19
N PHE A 177 -7.30 -1.38 -10.22
CA PHE A 177 -6.49 -1.98 -11.29
C PHE A 177 -7.24 -1.99 -12.63
N SER A 178 -6.49 -2.09 -13.74
CA SER A 178 -7.05 -2.41 -15.06
C SER A 178 -6.80 -3.87 -15.38
N ARG A 179 -7.81 -4.54 -15.94
CA ARG A 179 -7.68 -5.94 -16.39
C ARG A 179 -6.86 -6.03 -17.68
N ASP A 180 -7.14 -5.13 -18.62
CA ASP A 180 -6.56 -5.13 -19.96
C ASP A 180 -5.78 -3.83 -20.22
N LYS A 181 -4.62 -3.94 -20.86
CA LYS A 181 -3.86 -2.76 -21.31
C LYS A 181 -4.62 -2.05 -22.43
N GLY A 182 -4.66 -0.71 -22.40
CA GLY A 182 -5.40 0.09 -23.39
C GLY A 182 -6.92 0.13 -23.17
N SER A 183 -7.46 -0.66 -22.25
CA SER A 183 -8.85 -0.51 -21.81
C SER A 183 -8.98 0.77 -20.99
N GLY A 184 -9.95 1.62 -21.34
CA GLY A 184 -10.35 2.75 -20.51
C GLY A 184 -10.99 2.33 -19.17
N THR A 185 -11.25 1.03 -18.99
CA THR A 185 -11.92 0.48 -17.82
C THR A 185 -10.93 0.26 -16.68
N TYR A 186 -11.31 0.76 -15.51
CA TYR A 186 -10.64 0.50 -14.24
C TYR A 186 -11.63 -0.17 -13.27
N HIS A 187 -11.12 -1.02 -12.39
CA HIS A 187 -11.87 -1.65 -11.33
C HIS A 187 -11.38 -1.09 -10.00
N ALA A 188 -12.27 -0.50 -9.21
CA ALA A 188 -11.97 0.01 -7.88
C ALA A 188 -12.81 -0.71 -6.83
N PHE A 189 -12.21 -1.05 -5.69
CA PHE A 189 -12.87 -1.82 -4.64
C PHE A 189 -12.41 -1.40 -3.24
N ARG A 190 -13.10 -1.95 -2.23
CA ARG A 190 -12.88 -1.75 -0.80
C ARG A 190 -12.56 -3.09 -0.12
#